data_AF-A0A7R9MU11-F1
#
_entry.id   AF-A0A7R9MU11-F1
#
_cell.length_a   1.000
_cell.length_b   1.000
_cell.length_c   1.000
_cell.angle_alpha   90.00
_cell.angle_beta   90.00
_cell.angle_gamma   90.00
#
_symmetry.space_group_name_H-M   'P 1'
#
loop_
_entity.id
_entity.type
_entity.pdbx_description
1 polymer ?
#
loop_
_entity_poly.entity_id
_entity_poly.type
_entity_poly.pdbx_seq_one_letter_code
_entity_poly.pdbx_strand_id
1 'polypeptide(L)'
;MIDRYRGVLRLIDWGLADFYVTDKIYPVTVASRFYKPPELLLGYHKYDFALDMWSFGCVAAALIFKREPFFNGLDNLDQLKKIVSVLGNDCLKQYVLKYQLKPTVQYLMEGIIQRRQWREFLSHTQTSLAVNDITLDLIDKLLVFDHKFRLTADEALRHPFFSMKTEKMG
;
A
#
# COMPACT_ATOMS: atom_id res chain seq x y z
N MET A 1 6.93 1.80 17.48
CA MET A 1 7.26 1.11 18.75
C MET A 1 5.97 0.69 19.45
N ILE A 2 5.88 -0.53 19.97
CA ILE A 2 4.66 -1.07 20.58
C ILE A 2 4.98 -1.54 22.01
N ASP A 3 4.29 -0.97 22.99
CA ASP A 3 4.20 -1.50 24.35
C ASP A 3 2.94 -2.38 24.43
N ARG A 4 3.15 -3.70 24.41
CA ARG A 4 2.06 -4.68 24.38
C ARG A 4 1.33 -4.77 25.72
N TYR A 5 1.99 -4.51 26.84
CA TYR A 5 1.37 -4.60 28.16
C TYR A 5 0.41 -3.45 28.40
N ARG A 6 0.77 -2.25 27.92
CA ARG A 6 -0.07 -1.05 28.06
C ARG A 6 -1.00 -0.81 26.88
N GLY A 7 -0.89 -1.61 25.81
CA GLY A 7 -1.65 -1.39 24.57
C GLY A 7 -1.29 -0.07 23.87
N VAL A 8 -0.07 0.43 24.07
CA VAL A 8 0.37 1.74 23.54
C VAL A 8 1.20 1.55 22.29
N LEU A 9 0.81 2.21 21.21
CA LEU A 9 1.58 2.31 19.98
C LEU A 9 2.08 3.74 19.80
N ARG A 10 3.36 3.89 19.42
CA ARG A 10 3.95 5.18 19.06
C ARG A 10 4.64 5.07 17.71
N LEU A 11 4.31 5.99 16.79
CA LEU A 11 5.09 6.21 15.58
C LEU A 11 6.40 6.93 15.96
N ILE A 12 7.51 6.48 15.38
CA ILE A 12 8.86 6.96 15.68
C ILE A 12 9.60 7.23 14.37
N ASP A 13 10.81 7.78 14.47
CA ASP A 13 11.72 8.02 13.34
C ASP A 13 11.15 8.98 12.29
N TRP A 14 11.08 10.26 12.68
CA TRP A 14 10.62 11.36 11.83
C TRP A 14 11.73 11.94 10.93
N GLY A 15 12.88 11.25 10.80
CA GLY A 15 14.06 11.78 10.10
C GLY A 15 13.87 11.98 8.58
N LEU A 16 12.86 11.31 8.00
CA LEU A 16 12.48 11.47 6.59
C LEU A 16 11.13 12.19 6.40
N ALA A 17 10.52 12.68 7.48
CA ALA A 17 9.28 13.43 7.38
C ALA A 17 9.53 14.80 6.73
N ASP A 18 8.53 15.31 6.00
CA ASP A 18 8.57 16.63 5.36
C ASP A 18 7.23 17.35 5.55
N PHE A 19 7.24 18.67 5.43
CA PHE A 19 6.04 19.47 5.40
C PHE A 19 5.45 19.45 3.99
N TYR A 20 4.17 19.09 3.92
CA TYR A 20 3.44 19.15 2.68
C TYR A 20 3.13 20.61 2.30
N VAL A 21 3.58 20.98 1.10
CA VAL A 21 3.28 22.19 0.37
C VAL A 21 2.73 21.77 -1.00
N THR A 22 1.61 22.35 -1.40
CA THR A 22 0.97 22.09 -2.70
C THR A 22 1.96 22.36 -3.84
N ASP A 23 1.96 21.47 -4.85
CA ASP A 23 2.82 21.54 -6.04
C ASP A 23 4.34 21.47 -5.82
N LYS A 24 4.82 21.33 -4.57
CA LYS A 24 6.23 21.07 -4.28
C LYS A 24 6.66 19.72 -4.86
N ILE A 25 7.91 19.68 -5.32
CA ILE A 25 8.60 18.48 -5.81
C ILE A 25 9.36 17.87 -4.63
N TYR A 26 9.11 16.59 -4.34
CA TYR A 26 9.75 15.87 -3.24
C TYR A 26 10.73 14.78 -3.73
N PRO A 27 11.76 14.41 -2.95
CA PRO A 27 12.72 13.39 -3.34
C PRO A 27 12.12 11.98 -3.30
N VAL A 28 12.25 11.21 -4.39
CA VAL A 28 11.68 9.85 -4.48
C VAL A 28 12.52 8.75 -3.83
N THR A 29 13.67 9.10 -3.26
CA THR A 29 14.61 8.16 -2.62
C THR A 29 14.23 7.80 -1.18
N VAL A 30 13.14 8.36 -0.64
CA VAL A 30 12.63 8.13 0.73
C VAL A 30 11.92 6.78 0.91
N ALA A 31 11.66 6.38 2.16
CA ALA A 31 11.05 5.11 2.57
C ALA A 31 11.90 3.85 2.26
N SER A 32 11.70 2.80 3.07
CA SER A 32 12.33 1.50 2.85
C SER A 32 11.64 0.73 1.73
N ARG A 33 12.40 0.00 0.92
CA ARG A 33 11.98 -0.62 -0.36
C ARG A 33 10.62 -1.31 -0.31
N PHE A 34 10.40 -2.20 0.66
CA PHE A 34 9.19 -3.03 0.72
C PHE A 34 7.90 -2.23 0.92
N TYR A 35 8.02 -0.99 1.40
CA TYR A 35 6.91 -0.08 1.69
C TYR A 35 6.84 1.10 0.72
N LYS A 36 7.76 1.17 -0.26
CA LYS A 36 7.76 2.22 -1.29
C LYS A 36 6.52 2.07 -2.19
N PRO A 37 5.72 3.14 -2.38
CA PRO A 37 4.59 3.11 -3.28
C PRO A 37 4.98 3.28 -4.75
N PRO A 38 4.05 3.01 -5.67
CA PRO A 38 4.29 3.14 -7.11
C PRO A 38 4.81 4.51 -7.54
N GLU A 39 4.34 5.61 -6.96
CA GLU A 39 4.82 6.96 -7.27
C GLU A 39 6.34 7.12 -7.05
N LEU A 40 6.89 6.57 -5.96
CA LEU A 40 8.33 6.63 -5.72
C LEU A 40 9.10 5.76 -6.72
N LEU A 41 8.58 4.56 -6.99
CA LEU A 41 9.20 3.60 -7.91
C LEU A 41 9.17 4.06 -9.37
N LEU A 42 8.19 4.88 -9.73
CA LEU A 42 8.01 5.45 -11.07
C LEU A 42 8.59 6.87 -11.21
N GLY A 43 9.19 7.43 -10.15
CA GLY A 43 9.79 8.76 -10.19
C GLY A 43 8.78 9.91 -10.28
N TYR A 44 7.58 9.73 -9.73
CA TYR A 44 6.60 10.81 -9.61
C TYR A 44 6.85 11.61 -8.33
N HIS A 45 7.18 12.89 -8.48
CA HIS A 45 7.67 13.73 -7.38
C HIS A 45 6.59 14.59 -6.69
N LYS A 46 5.40 14.69 -7.26
CA LYS A 46 4.30 15.52 -6.72
C LYS A 46 3.34 14.69 -5.87
N TYR A 47 3.90 13.89 -4.96
CA TYR A 47 3.12 13.06 -4.05
C TYR A 47 2.72 13.82 -2.78
N ASP A 48 1.85 13.20 -1.99
CA ASP A 48 1.27 13.75 -0.76
C ASP A 48 1.16 12.67 0.32
N PHE A 49 0.33 12.92 1.34
CA PHE A 49 0.09 12.02 2.48
C PHE A 49 -0.39 10.61 2.09
N ALA A 50 -0.94 10.41 0.88
CA ALA A 50 -1.37 9.11 0.40
C ALA A 50 -0.21 8.10 0.24
N LEU A 51 1.03 8.58 0.22
CA LEU A 51 2.24 7.76 0.31
C LEU A 51 2.23 6.89 1.57
N ASP A 52 1.90 7.47 2.72
CA ASP A 52 1.88 6.76 4.00
C ASP A 52 0.77 5.71 4.05
N MET A 53 -0.36 5.98 3.37
CA MET A 53 -1.49 5.06 3.29
C MET A 53 -1.15 3.79 2.50
N TRP A 54 -0.30 3.90 1.47
CA TRP A 54 0.24 2.72 0.81
C TRP A 54 1.15 1.92 1.73
N SER A 55 2.08 2.59 2.43
CA SER A 55 2.99 1.91 3.36
C SER A 55 2.22 1.19 4.48
N PHE A 56 1.16 1.82 5.01
CA PHE A 56 0.22 1.20 5.94
C PHE A 56 -0.47 -0.03 5.31
N GLY A 57 -0.95 0.09 4.06
CA GLY A 57 -1.53 -1.03 3.32
C GLY A 57 -0.58 -2.22 3.17
N CYS A 58 0.71 -1.97 2.91
CA CYS A 58 1.73 -3.03 2.84
C CYS A 58 1.91 -3.75 4.18
N VAL A 59 1.95 -3.01 5.30
CA VAL A 59 2.04 -3.58 6.65
C VAL A 59 0.78 -4.37 6.97
N ALA A 60 -0.40 -3.81 6.71
CA ALA A 60 -1.68 -4.47 6.95
C ALA A 60 -1.79 -5.78 6.14
N ALA A 61 -1.44 -5.76 4.86
CA ALA A 61 -1.41 -6.96 4.02
C ALA A 61 -0.41 -8.01 4.55
N ALA A 62 0.79 -7.59 4.98
CA ALA A 62 1.77 -8.51 5.54
C ALA A 62 1.24 -9.21 6.80
N LEU A 63 0.55 -8.48 7.68
CA LEU A 63 -0.06 -9.03 8.90
C LEU A 63 -1.25 -9.97 8.58
N ILE A 64 -2.18 -9.53 7.72
CA ILE A 64 -3.39 -10.29 7.36
C ILE A 64 -3.02 -11.59 6.65
N PHE A 65 -2.15 -11.50 5.65
CA PHE A 65 -1.73 -12.65 4.84
C PHE A 65 -0.56 -13.42 5.47
N LYS A 66 -0.05 -13.00 6.63
CA LYS A 66 1.12 -13.61 7.32
C LYS A 66 2.31 -13.80 6.37
N ARG A 67 2.60 -12.78 5.58
CA ARG A 67 3.64 -12.77 4.56
C ARG A 67 4.46 -11.49 4.69
N GLU A 68 5.64 -11.61 5.29
CA GLU A 68 6.50 -10.46 5.59
C GLU A 68 7.82 -10.52 4.81
N PRO A 69 8.15 -9.49 4.00
CA PRO A 69 7.25 -8.43 3.53
C PRO A 69 6.24 -8.95 2.50
N PHE A 70 5.11 -8.25 2.32
CA PHE A 70 4.09 -8.67 1.35
C PHE A 70 4.60 -8.56 -0.09
N PHE A 71 5.15 -7.40 -0.45
CA PHE A 71 5.87 -7.17 -1.70
C PHE A 71 7.38 -7.26 -1.44
N ASN A 72 7.99 -8.38 -1.83
CA ASN A 72 9.40 -8.68 -1.57
C ASN A 72 10.26 -8.53 -2.83
N GLY A 73 10.60 -7.30 -3.20
CA GLY A 73 11.47 -6.99 -4.35
C GLY A 73 12.95 -6.96 -4.01
N LEU A 74 13.79 -7.49 -4.91
CA LEU A 74 15.25 -7.51 -4.77
C LEU A 74 15.90 -6.13 -4.94
N ASP A 75 15.25 -5.24 -5.70
CA ASP A 75 15.61 -3.84 -5.93
C ASP A 75 14.33 -3.03 -6.22
N ASN A 76 14.44 -1.73 -6.56
CA ASN A 76 13.27 -0.89 -6.83
C ASN A 76 12.48 -1.35 -8.08
N LEU A 77 13.17 -1.86 -9.10
CA LEU A 77 12.53 -2.32 -10.32
C LEU A 77 11.79 -3.64 -10.07
N ASP A 78 12.42 -4.58 -9.36
CA ASP A 78 11.79 -5.82 -8.95
C ASP A 78 10.66 -5.58 -7.94
N GLN A 79 10.78 -4.58 -7.06
CA GLN A 79 9.69 -4.16 -6.17
C GLN A 79 8.45 -3.77 -6.98
N LEU A 80 8.61 -2.96 -8.04
CA LEU A 80 7.50 -2.62 -8.93
C LEU A 80 6.96 -3.85 -9.66
N LYS A 81 7.82 -4.79 -10.10
CA LYS A 81 7.37 -6.07 -10.67
C LYS A 81 6.49 -6.86 -9.71
N LYS A 82 6.87 -6.95 -8.43
CA LYS A 82 6.05 -7.64 -7.41
C LYS A 82 4.69 -6.97 -7.26
N ILE A 83 4.64 -5.64 -7.25
CA ILE A 83 3.37 -4.89 -7.18
C ILE A 83 2.50 -5.17 -8.41
N VAL A 84 3.04 -5.05 -9.61
CA VAL A 84 2.33 -5.32 -10.88
C VAL A 84 1.84 -6.76 -10.95
N SER A 85 2.61 -7.73 -10.43
CA SER A 85 2.21 -9.14 -10.41
C SER A 85 0.98 -9.44 -9.53
N VAL A 86 0.61 -8.52 -8.64
CA VAL A 86 -0.57 -8.62 -7.78
C VAL A 86 -1.69 -7.72 -8.29
N LEU A 87 -1.40 -6.45 -8.55
CA LEU A 87 -2.41 -5.44 -8.91
C LEU A 87 -2.76 -5.42 -10.41
N GLY A 88 -2.00 -6.15 -11.23
CA GLY A 88 -2.13 -6.18 -12.68
C GLY A 88 -1.45 -5.01 -13.39
N ASN A 89 -1.21 -5.15 -14.69
CA ASN A 89 -0.53 -4.13 -15.49
C ASN A 89 -1.47 -3.07 -16.09
N ASP A 90 -2.78 -3.31 -16.13
CA ASP A 90 -3.74 -2.31 -16.62
C ASP A 90 -3.84 -1.08 -15.70
N CYS A 91 -3.80 -1.29 -14.38
CA CYS A 91 -3.74 -0.19 -13.42
C CYS A 91 -2.44 0.63 -13.56
N LEU A 92 -1.31 -0.03 -13.83
CA LEU A 92 -0.04 0.64 -14.11
C LEU A 92 -0.14 1.50 -15.39
N LYS A 93 -0.68 0.94 -16.48
CA LYS A 93 -0.87 1.67 -17.76
C LYS A 93 -1.70 2.93 -17.55
N GLN A 94 -2.83 2.81 -16.86
CA GLN A 94 -3.72 3.95 -16.58
C GLN A 94 -3.00 5.02 -15.75
N TYR A 95 -2.24 4.62 -14.73
CA TYR A 95 -1.48 5.54 -13.89
C TYR A 95 -0.39 6.27 -14.68
N VAL A 96 0.41 5.55 -15.46
CA VAL A 96 1.47 6.13 -16.31
C VAL A 96 0.88 7.12 -17.32
N LEU A 97 -0.26 6.78 -17.95
CA LEU A 97 -0.94 7.66 -18.89
C LEU A 97 -1.48 8.92 -18.20
N LYS A 98 -2.17 8.77 -17.07
CA LYS A 98 -2.79 9.89 -16.32
C LYS A 98 -1.76 10.93 -15.88
N TYR A 99 -0.61 10.46 -15.38
CA TYR A 99 0.43 11.34 -14.82
C TYR A 99 1.59 11.62 -15.80
N GLN A 100 1.49 11.16 -17.05
CA GLN A 100 2.50 11.35 -18.11
C GLN A 100 3.91 10.93 -17.66
N LEU A 101 4.00 9.77 -17.03
CA LEU A 101 5.26 9.27 -16.47
C LEU A 101 6.17 8.73 -17.56
N LYS A 102 7.49 8.83 -17.34
CA LYS A 102 8.49 8.34 -18.31
C LYS A 102 8.38 6.82 -18.50
N PRO A 103 8.63 6.30 -19.71
CA PRO A 103 8.48 4.89 -20.06
C PRO A 103 9.64 4.00 -19.55
N THR A 104 10.26 4.31 -18.41
CA THR A 104 11.37 3.51 -17.86
C THR A 104 10.99 2.06 -17.54
N VAL A 105 9.69 1.76 -17.54
CA VAL A 105 9.11 0.46 -17.21
C VAL A 105 8.18 -0.06 -18.31
N GLN A 106 8.38 0.36 -19.57
CA GLN A 106 7.47 0.05 -20.68
C GLN A 106 7.22 -1.45 -20.86
N TYR A 107 8.24 -2.29 -20.68
CA TYR A 107 8.11 -3.74 -20.74
C TYR A 107 7.15 -4.33 -19.69
N LEU A 108 6.93 -3.67 -18.54
CA LEU A 108 5.93 -4.10 -17.55
C LEU A 108 4.50 -3.85 -18.00
N MET A 109 4.32 -2.98 -19.01
CA MET A 109 3.03 -2.68 -19.62
C MET A 109 2.77 -3.52 -20.87
N GLU A 110 3.72 -4.35 -21.30
CA GLU A 110 3.54 -5.25 -22.43
C GLU A 110 2.68 -6.47 -22.02
N GLY A 111 1.83 -6.92 -22.93
CA GLY A 111 0.90 -8.02 -22.68
C GLY A 111 -0.14 -7.73 -21.59
N ILE A 112 -0.66 -8.81 -21.01
CA ILE A 112 -1.72 -8.76 -20.00
C ILE A 112 -1.24 -9.47 -18.73
N ILE A 113 -1.15 -8.72 -17.63
CA ILE A 113 -0.94 -9.26 -16.28
C ILE A 113 -2.23 -9.01 -15.52
N GLN A 114 -2.98 -10.08 -15.25
CA GLN A 114 -4.26 -10.00 -14.55
C GLN A 114 -4.07 -9.64 -13.08
N ARG A 115 -4.98 -8.80 -12.56
CA ARG A 115 -5.06 -8.54 -11.11
C ARG A 115 -5.41 -9.84 -10.40
N ARG A 116 -4.63 -10.18 -9.38
CA ARG A 116 -4.89 -11.34 -8.51
C ARG A 116 -5.95 -11.00 -7.48
N GLN A 117 -6.80 -11.95 -7.16
CA GLN A 117 -7.78 -11.79 -6.10
C GLN A 117 -7.10 -11.91 -4.74
N TRP A 118 -7.44 -11.04 -3.79
CA TRP A 118 -6.83 -11.06 -2.45
C TRP A 118 -7.01 -12.41 -1.74
N ARG A 119 -8.11 -13.12 -2.01
CA ARG A 119 -8.38 -14.46 -1.46
C ARG A 119 -7.32 -15.50 -1.84
N GLU A 120 -6.62 -15.33 -2.95
CA GLU A 120 -5.54 -16.23 -3.38
C GLU A 120 -4.32 -16.21 -2.45
N PHE A 121 -4.18 -15.17 -1.63
CA PHE A 121 -3.06 -15.04 -0.68
C PHE A 121 -3.39 -15.60 0.71
N LEU A 122 -4.59 -16.15 0.89
CA LEU A 122 -4.99 -16.76 2.16
C LEU A 122 -4.39 -18.17 2.29
N SER A 123 -3.81 -18.47 3.45
CA SER A 123 -3.40 -19.83 3.79
C SER A 123 -4.60 -20.68 4.21
N HIS A 124 -4.52 -22.00 4.05
CA HIS A 124 -5.54 -22.94 4.54
C HIS A 124 -5.78 -22.81 6.07
N THR A 125 -4.79 -22.32 6.81
CA THR A 125 -4.85 -22.06 8.27
C THR A 125 -5.44 -20.69 8.65
N GLN A 126 -5.65 -19.79 7.68
CA GLN A 126 -6.40 -18.53 7.86
C GLN A 126 -7.89 -18.76 7.62
N THR A 127 -8.42 -19.88 8.13
CA THR A 127 -9.75 -20.40 7.84
C THR A 127 -10.84 -19.39 8.29
N SER A 128 -11.28 -18.59 7.32
CA SER A 128 -12.55 -17.86 7.11
C SER A 128 -13.17 -16.96 8.18
N LEU A 129 -12.87 -17.10 9.47
CA LEU A 129 -13.57 -16.33 10.52
C LEU A 129 -12.93 -14.95 10.80
N ALA A 130 -11.62 -14.80 10.62
CA ALA A 130 -10.90 -13.55 10.94
C ALA A 130 -10.62 -12.66 9.72
N VAL A 131 -10.55 -13.23 8.51
CA VAL A 131 -10.33 -12.49 7.26
C VAL A 131 -11.56 -12.69 6.38
N ASN A 132 -12.43 -11.68 6.38
CA ASN A 132 -13.66 -11.63 5.61
C ASN A 132 -13.57 -10.56 4.51
N ASP A 133 -14.65 -10.39 3.76
CA ASP A 133 -14.70 -9.45 2.64
C ASP A 133 -14.47 -8.00 3.08
N ILE A 134 -14.85 -7.64 4.31
CA ILE A 134 -14.59 -6.32 4.88
C ILE A 134 -13.08 -6.10 5.11
N THR A 135 -12.37 -7.12 5.58
CA THR A 135 -10.90 -7.07 5.72
C THR A 135 -10.21 -6.93 4.37
N LEU A 136 -10.67 -7.68 3.37
CA LEU A 136 -10.09 -7.63 2.02
C LEU A 136 -10.38 -6.30 1.32
N ASP A 137 -11.58 -5.74 1.51
CA ASP A 137 -11.99 -4.43 0.98
C ASP A 137 -11.11 -3.29 1.54
N LEU A 138 -10.73 -3.35 2.82
CA LEU A 138 -9.77 -2.39 3.38
C LEU A 138 -8.43 -2.42 2.63
N ILE A 139 -7.90 -3.63 2.39
CA ILE A 139 -6.63 -3.79 1.66
C ILE A 139 -6.77 -3.31 0.21
N ASP A 140 -7.89 -3.63 -0.44
CA ASP A 140 -8.17 -3.24 -1.82
C ASP A 140 -8.13 -1.72 -2.01
N LYS A 141 -8.70 -0.98 -1.04
CA LYS A 141 -8.76 0.49 -1.05
C LYS A 141 -7.49 1.19 -0.56
N LEU A 142 -6.56 0.48 0.08
CA LEU A 142 -5.24 1.02 0.46
C LEU A 142 -4.19 0.76 -0.62
N LEU A 143 -4.15 -0.45 -1.19
CA LEU A 143 -3.17 -0.88 -2.18
C LEU A 143 -3.65 -0.60 -3.61
N VAL A 144 -3.71 0.70 -3.92
CA VAL A 144 -4.10 1.21 -5.24
C VAL A 144 -2.92 1.95 -5.88
N PHE A 145 -2.72 1.74 -7.19
CA PHE A 145 -1.66 2.41 -7.96
C PHE A 145 -1.78 3.93 -7.87
N ASP A 146 -2.95 4.44 -8.22
CA ASP A 146 -3.21 5.86 -8.18
C ASP A 146 -3.44 6.33 -6.74
N HIS A 147 -2.48 7.11 -6.24
CA HIS A 147 -2.49 7.65 -4.89
C HIS A 147 -3.75 8.47 -4.57
N LYS A 148 -4.41 9.05 -5.58
CA LYS A 148 -5.66 9.82 -5.39
C LYS A 148 -6.89 8.96 -5.08
N PHE A 149 -6.82 7.65 -5.30
CA PHE A 149 -7.92 6.74 -4.99
C PHE A 149 -7.70 5.94 -3.70
N ARG A 150 -6.58 6.15 -3.00
CA ARG A 150 -6.33 5.51 -1.71
C ARG A 150 -7.19 6.17 -0.64
N LEU A 151 -7.65 5.38 0.32
CA LEU A 151 -8.26 5.94 1.53
C LEU A 151 -7.29 6.89 2.21
N THR A 152 -7.79 8.03 2.66
CA THR A 152 -7.13 8.86 3.66
C THR A 152 -7.11 8.15 5.02
N ALA A 153 -6.28 8.61 5.95
CA ALA A 153 -6.23 8.06 7.30
C ALA A 153 -7.59 8.13 8.02
N ASP A 154 -8.31 9.24 7.85
CA ASP A 154 -9.64 9.44 8.45
C ASP A 154 -10.69 8.49 7.85
N GLU A 155 -10.72 8.35 6.52
CA GLU A 155 -11.61 7.40 5.85
C GLU A 155 -11.29 5.95 6.22
N ALA A 156 -10.00 5.61 6.34
CA ALA A 156 -9.55 4.30 6.79
C ALA A 156 -10.03 4.01 8.22
N LEU A 157 -9.93 4.97 9.14
CA LEU A 157 -10.42 4.80 10.51
C LEU A 157 -11.95 4.62 10.58
N ARG A 158 -12.69 5.22 9.65
CA ARG A 158 -14.15 5.05 9.51
C ARG A 158 -14.55 3.78 8.75
N HIS A 159 -13.59 2.99 8.27
CA HIS A 159 -13.87 1.75 7.54
C HIS A 159 -14.58 0.71 8.43
N PRO A 160 -15.54 -0.08 7.90
CA PRO A 160 -16.24 -1.12 8.68
C PRO A 160 -15.32 -2.12 9.37
N PHE A 161 -14.11 -2.34 8.83
CA PHE A 161 -13.07 -3.16 9.46
C PHE A 161 -12.75 -2.72 10.89
N PHE A 162 -12.71 -1.41 11.16
CA PHE A 162 -12.43 -0.87 12.50
C PHE A 162 -13.68 -0.67 13.35
N SER A 163 -14.88 -0.72 12.74
CA SER A 163 -16.16 -0.58 13.45
C SER A 163 -16.52 -1.83 14.27
N MET A 164 -15.93 -2.99 13.98
CA MET A 164 -16.17 -4.22 14.74
C MET A 164 -15.52 -4.24 16.14
N LYS A 165 -14.79 -3.18 16.53
CA LYS A 165 -14.05 -3.10 17.81
C LYS A 165 -14.59 -2.05 18.79
N THR A 166 -15.68 -1.35 18.48
CA THR A 166 -16.21 -0.29 19.34
C THR A 166 -17.16 -0.77 20.45
N GLU A 167 -17.41 -2.08 20.58
CA GLU A 167 -18.03 -2.64 21.79
C GLU A 167 -16.93 -3.09 22.78
N LYS A 168 -16.79 -2.31 23.87
CA LYS A 168 -15.93 -2.49 25.05
C LYS A 168 -14.52 -1.89 25.00
N MET A 169 -14.46 -0.59 25.25
CA MET A 169 -13.56 -0.02 26.26
C MET A 169 -14.34 1.03 27.06
N GLY A 170 -15.21 0.55 27.94
CA GLY A 170 -15.86 1.31 29.01
C GLY A 170 -15.50 0.67 30.34
#